data_AF-A0A519PNY4-F1
#
_entry.id   AF-A0A519PNY4-F1
#
_cell.length_a   1.000
_cell.length_b   1.000
_cell.length_c   1.000
_cell.angle_alpha   90.00
_cell.angle_beta   90.00
_cell.angle_gamma   90.00
#
_symmetry.space_group_name_H-M   'P 1'
#
loop_
_entity.id
_entity.type
_entity.pdbx_description
1 polymer ?
#
loop_
_entity_poly.entity_id
_entity_poly.type
_entity_poly.pdbx_seq_one_letter_code
_entity_poly.pdbx_strand_id
1 'polypeptide(L)'
;HTELMAKVDEAIAAFYVATVELGVAQQVTTFTASDFGRTLVNNADGSDHGWGSHHFVVGGVVKGGRFYGTAPHISVTSDDQVGQGRLLPSTAIDQYASSLARWFGVPESEMATVFPNIGNFDRGPAFV
;
A
#
# COMPACT_ATOMS: atom_id res chain seq x y z
N HIS A 1 16.67 -1.71 11.16
CA HIS A 1 15.76 -1.40 10.04
C HIS A 1 16.44 -0.59 8.94
N THR A 2 17.30 0.39 9.28
CA THR A 2 17.98 1.30 8.33
C THR A 2 18.62 0.59 7.13
N GLU A 3 19.46 -0.43 7.34
CA GLU A 3 20.12 -1.13 6.23
C GLU A 3 19.15 -1.85 5.29
N LEU A 4 18.08 -2.45 5.83
CA LEU A 4 17.08 -3.14 5.02
C LEU A 4 16.23 -2.14 4.23
N MET A 5 15.87 -1.00 4.84
CA MET A 5 15.15 0.06 4.13
C MET A 5 16.01 0.74 3.08
N ALA A 6 17.31 0.92 3.32
CA ALA A 6 18.23 1.43 2.31
C ALA A 6 18.27 0.51 1.09
N LYS A 7 18.29 -0.82 1.28
CA LYS A 7 18.21 -1.78 0.17
C LYS A 7 16.88 -1.68 -0.60
N VAL A 8 15.77 -1.47 0.10
CA VAL A 8 14.46 -1.29 -0.55
C VAL A 8 14.43 0.02 -1.36
N ASP A 9 14.93 1.11 -0.78
CA ASP A 9 15.05 2.42 -1.42
C ASP A 9 15.91 2.34 -2.70
N GLU A 10 17.13 1.80 -2.58
CA GLU A 10 18.06 1.63 -3.71
C GLU A 10 17.44 0.77 -4.82
N ALA A 11 16.79 -0.34 -4.47
CA ALA A 11 16.19 -1.25 -5.46
C ALA A 11 15.00 -0.61 -6.19
N ILE A 12 14.10 0.07 -5.46
CA ILE A 12 12.94 0.75 -6.06
C ILE A 12 13.41 1.92 -6.93
N ALA A 13 14.38 2.71 -6.46
CA ALA A 13 14.93 3.83 -7.21
C ALA A 13 15.62 3.36 -8.50
N ALA A 14 16.49 2.35 -8.42
CA ALA A 14 17.17 1.80 -9.58
C ALA A 14 16.20 1.24 -10.62
N PHE A 15 15.17 0.51 -10.18
CA PHE A 15 14.14 0.00 -11.08
C PHE A 15 13.37 1.14 -11.77
N TYR A 16 12.94 2.17 -11.02
CA TYR A 16 12.25 3.31 -11.60
C TYR A 16 13.12 4.07 -12.62
N VAL A 17 14.39 4.35 -12.29
CA VAL A 17 15.33 5.00 -13.21
C VAL A 17 15.48 4.19 -14.50
N ALA A 18 15.58 2.86 -14.42
CA ALA A 18 15.64 2.02 -15.60
C ALA A 18 14.37 2.15 -16.48
N THR A 19 13.18 2.27 -15.88
CA THR A 19 11.95 2.51 -16.66
C THR A 19 11.96 3.86 -17.38
N VAL A 20 12.58 4.88 -16.78
CA VAL A 20 12.75 6.20 -17.39
C VAL A 20 13.74 6.14 -18.55
N GLU A 21 14.89 5.49 -18.36
CA GLU A 21 15.91 5.32 -19.41
C GLU A 21 15.37 4.55 -20.63
N LEU A 22 14.53 3.55 -20.39
CA LEU A 22 13.85 2.78 -21.44
C LEU A 22 12.68 3.54 -22.10
N GLY A 23 12.29 4.71 -21.59
CA GLY A 23 11.14 5.48 -22.08
C GLY A 23 9.79 4.83 -21.79
N VAL A 24 9.71 3.92 -20.81
CA VAL A 24 8.50 3.16 -20.45
C VAL A 24 7.95 3.48 -19.06
N ALA A 25 8.42 4.55 -18.42
CA ALA A 25 8.01 4.91 -17.05
C ALA A 25 6.49 5.13 -16.90
N GLN A 26 5.79 5.49 -17.99
CA GLN A 26 4.33 5.66 -17.99
C GLN A 26 3.55 4.35 -18.11
N GLN A 27 4.23 3.25 -18.42
CA GLN A 27 3.67 1.92 -18.62
C GLN A 27 3.99 0.98 -17.44
N VAL A 28 4.71 1.46 -16.43
CA VAL A 28 5.13 0.65 -15.27
C VAL A 28 4.76 1.37 -13.97
N THR A 29 4.08 0.64 -13.08
CA THR A 29 3.81 1.06 -11.71
C THR A 29 4.31 -0.02 -10.75
N THR A 30 5.32 0.30 -9.97
CA THR A 30 5.83 -0.54 -8.87
C THR A 30 5.03 -0.24 -7.62
N PHE A 31 4.67 -1.27 -6.87
CA PHE A 31 3.96 -1.13 -5.61
C PHE A 31 4.36 -2.21 -4.62
N THR A 32 4.26 -1.94 -3.33
CA THR A 32 4.43 -2.96 -2.29
C THR A 32 3.09 -3.57 -1.91
N ALA A 33 3.10 -4.85 -1.51
CA ALA A 33 1.97 -5.54 -0.89
C ALA A 33 2.49 -6.39 0.28
N SER A 34 1.60 -6.71 1.22
CA SER A 34 1.93 -7.59 2.35
C SER A 34 0.66 -8.31 2.82
N ASP A 35 0.81 -9.58 3.20
CA ASP A 35 -0.31 -10.39 3.70
C ASP A 35 -0.76 -9.97 5.11
N PHE A 36 0.13 -9.36 5.91
CA PHE A 36 -0.16 -8.90 7.26
C PHE A 36 0.72 -7.72 7.66
N GLY A 37 0.17 -6.86 8.51
CA GLY A 37 0.97 -5.90 9.28
C GLY A 37 1.76 -6.59 10.40
N ARG A 38 2.36 -5.81 11.29
CA ARG A 38 2.98 -6.30 12.53
C ARG A 38 2.35 -5.63 13.75
N THR A 39 2.27 -6.36 14.86
CA THR A 39 1.89 -5.75 16.14
C THR A 39 2.94 -4.77 16.61
N LEU A 40 2.51 -3.69 17.29
CA LEU A 40 3.44 -2.81 18.01
C LEU A 40 4.00 -3.48 19.28
N VAL A 41 3.22 -4.38 19.89
CA VAL A 41 3.68 -5.20 21.02
C VAL A 41 4.58 -6.33 20.52
N ASN A 42 5.70 -6.56 21.20
CA ASN A 42 6.65 -7.62 20.88
C ASN A 42 6.23 -8.98 21.50
N ASN A 43 6.68 -10.08 20.88
CA ASN A 43 6.42 -11.46 21.36
C ASN A 43 7.72 -12.20 21.74
N ALA A 44 8.61 -11.51 22.47
CA ALA A 44 9.98 -11.91 22.83
C ALA A 44 10.95 -11.99 21.63
N ASP A 45 10.65 -12.80 20.61
CA ASP A 45 11.53 -13.03 19.45
C ASP A 45 11.17 -12.16 18.22
N GLY A 46 10.16 -11.31 18.32
CA GLY A 46 9.73 -10.42 17.24
C GLY A 46 8.41 -9.73 17.52
N SER A 47 7.47 -9.86 16.58
CA SER A 47 6.10 -9.35 16.66
C SER A 47 5.13 -10.34 16.02
N ASP A 48 3.86 -10.28 16.42
CA ASP A 48 2.81 -11.10 15.83
C ASP A 48 2.29 -10.49 14.51
N HIS A 49 1.38 -11.22 13.86
CA HIS A 49 0.63 -10.71 12.71
C HIS A 49 -0.28 -9.56 13.14
N GLY A 50 -0.18 -8.46 12.40
CA GLY A 50 -1.07 -7.30 12.49
C GLY A 50 -1.96 -7.19 11.26
N TRP A 51 -2.64 -6.04 11.12
CA TRP A 51 -3.59 -5.80 10.04
C TRP A 51 -3.20 -4.62 9.16
N GLY A 52 -3.14 -3.41 9.74
CA GLY A 52 -2.72 -2.20 9.05
C GLY A 52 -1.22 -2.12 8.81
N SER A 53 -0.85 -1.56 7.65
CA SER A 53 0.53 -1.27 7.26
C SER A 53 0.56 -0.08 6.30
N HIS A 54 1.75 0.33 5.89
CA HIS A 54 1.98 1.35 4.88
C HIS A 54 2.56 0.70 3.63
N HIS A 55 2.12 1.17 2.46
CA HIS A 55 2.60 0.70 1.17
C HIS A 55 3.17 1.86 0.35
N PHE A 56 4.22 1.56 -0.42
CA PHE A 56 4.80 2.49 -1.38
C PHE A 56 4.30 2.17 -2.78
N VAL A 57 4.07 3.22 -3.56
CA VAL A 57 3.72 3.14 -4.99
C VAL A 57 4.59 4.13 -5.76
N VAL A 58 5.25 3.67 -6.82
CA VAL A 58 6.22 4.42 -7.61
C VAL A 58 6.01 4.12 -9.09
N GLY A 59 5.99 5.14 -9.94
CA GLY A 59 5.76 5.00 -11.38
C GLY A 59 5.49 6.34 -12.04
N GLY A 60 5.57 6.42 -13.37
CA GLY A 60 5.39 7.67 -14.11
C GLY A 60 3.96 8.23 -14.04
N VAL A 61 2.97 7.35 -13.92
CA VAL A 61 1.55 7.71 -13.79
C VAL A 61 1.13 8.00 -12.35
N VAL A 62 1.99 7.67 -11.38
CA VAL A 62 1.66 7.81 -9.97
C VAL A 62 1.64 9.30 -9.61
N LYS A 63 0.54 9.73 -9.00
CA LYS A 63 0.37 11.06 -8.38
C LYS A 63 1.14 11.09 -7.05
N GLY A 64 2.47 11.03 -7.17
CA GLY A 64 3.45 10.89 -6.09
C GLY A 64 3.60 12.14 -5.23
N GLY A 65 4.49 12.06 -4.23
CA GLY A 65 4.69 13.14 -3.25
C GLY A 65 3.51 13.32 -2.29
N ARG A 66 2.67 12.30 -2.14
CA ARG A 66 1.41 12.35 -1.39
C ARG A 66 1.27 11.13 -0.48
N PHE A 67 0.67 11.35 0.68
CA PHE A 67 0.16 10.30 1.54
C PHE A 67 -1.32 10.08 1.23
N TYR A 68 -1.73 8.84 0.99
CA TYR A 68 -3.13 8.47 0.74
C TYR A 68 -3.67 7.69 1.93
N GLY A 69 -4.89 8.01 2.35
CA GLY A 69 -5.48 7.50 3.58
C GLY A 69 -5.23 8.41 4.79
N THR A 70 -5.47 7.90 5.98
CA THR A 70 -5.29 8.62 7.25
C THR A 70 -4.18 7.94 8.03
N ALA A 71 -3.16 8.70 8.43
CA ALA A 71 -2.10 8.17 9.27
C ALA A 71 -2.70 7.80 10.65
N PRO A 72 -2.52 6.56 11.14
CA PRO A 72 -3.08 6.16 12.41
C PRO A 72 -2.32 6.81 13.57
N HIS A 73 -3.00 7.02 14.69
CA HIS A 73 -2.33 7.29 15.95
C HIS A 73 -1.63 6.01 16.43
N ILE A 74 -0.30 5.99 16.24
CA ILE A 74 0.56 4.87 16.63
C ILE A 74 0.60 4.76 18.16
N SER A 75 -0.21 3.86 18.70
CA SER A 75 -0.30 3.55 20.12
C SER A 75 -0.86 2.15 20.33
N VAL A 76 -0.57 1.54 21.48
CA VAL A 76 -1.17 0.26 21.91
C VAL A 76 -2.50 0.43 22.63
N THR A 77 -2.95 1.68 22.83
CA THR A 77 -4.19 2.02 23.53
C THR A 77 -5.08 2.99 22.76
N SER A 78 -4.75 3.35 21.52
CA SER A 78 -5.61 4.19 20.67
C SER A 78 -6.80 3.39 20.13
N ASP A 79 -7.78 4.11 19.61
CA ASP A 79 -8.91 3.52 18.89
C ASP A 79 -8.54 3.09 17.46
N ASP A 80 -7.34 3.47 16.98
CA ASP A 80 -6.79 3.08 15.68
C ASP A 80 -6.13 1.69 15.70
N GLN A 81 -6.45 0.84 16.69
CA GLN A 81 -5.98 -0.53 16.78
C GLN A 81 -7.02 -1.49 17.39
N VAL A 82 -6.87 -2.79 17.11
CA VAL A 82 -7.78 -3.86 17.56
C VAL A 82 -7.13 -4.86 18.55
N GLY A 83 -6.35 -4.34 19.49
CA GLY A 83 -5.60 -5.09 20.48
C GLY A 83 -4.14 -5.32 20.10
N GLN A 84 -3.25 -5.29 21.10
CA GLN A 84 -1.80 -5.49 20.96
C GLN A 84 -1.12 -4.52 19.95
N GLY A 85 -1.75 -3.36 19.69
CA GLY A 85 -1.27 -2.42 18.68
C GLY A 85 -1.38 -2.95 17.25
N ARG A 86 -2.31 -3.87 16.96
CA ARG A 86 -2.68 -4.21 15.58
C ARG A 86 -3.41 -3.02 14.96
N LEU A 87 -2.69 -2.19 14.24
CA LEU A 87 -3.25 -0.99 13.62
C LEU A 87 -4.43 -1.35 12.70
N LEU A 88 -5.49 -0.55 12.78
CA LEU A 88 -6.64 -0.61 11.88
C LEU A 88 -6.28 0.11 10.56
N PRO A 89 -6.40 -0.53 9.39
CA PRO A 89 -6.21 0.16 8.12
C PRO A 89 -7.32 1.21 7.90
N SER A 90 -6.94 2.44 7.54
CA SER A 90 -7.90 3.45 7.09
C SER A 90 -8.39 3.21 5.66
N THR A 91 -7.70 2.33 4.92
CA THR A 91 -7.91 2.07 3.50
C THR A 91 -7.87 0.57 3.29
N ALA A 92 -8.90 0.04 2.65
CA ALA A 92 -8.99 -1.38 2.35
C ALA A 92 -8.01 -1.79 1.24
N ILE A 93 -7.63 -3.07 1.22
CA ILE A 93 -6.81 -3.61 0.13
C ILE A 93 -7.53 -3.53 -1.22
N ASP A 94 -8.85 -3.75 -1.25
CA ASP A 94 -9.68 -3.60 -2.45
C ASP A 94 -9.65 -2.15 -2.98
N GLN A 95 -9.74 -1.16 -2.09
CA GLN A 95 -9.60 0.26 -2.44
C GLN A 95 -8.22 0.54 -3.07
N TYR A 96 -7.15 0.14 -2.39
CA TYR A 96 -5.78 0.30 -2.87
C TYR A 96 -5.53 -0.36 -4.23
N ALA A 97 -5.92 -1.64 -4.38
CA ALA A 97 -5.69 -2.40 -5.59
C ALA A 97 -6.62 -1.98 -6.75
N SER A 98 -7.81 -1.45 -6.46
CA SER A 98 -8.74 -0.97 -7.50
C SER A 98 -8.17 0.19 -8.32
N SER A 99 -7.32 1.03 -7.73
CA SER A 99 -6.65 2.10 -8.47
C SER A 99 -5.67 1.57 -9.50
N LEU A 100 -4.89 0.56 -9.13
CA LEU A 100 -4.00 -0.14 -10.06
C LEU A 100 -4.80 -0.86 -11.15
N ALA A 101 -5.90 -1.52 -10.79
CA ALA A 101 -6.75 -2.23 -11.74
C ALA A 101 -7.36 -1.29 -12.79
N ARG A 102 -7.82 -0.10 -12.39
CA ARG A 102 -8.31 0.93 -13.31
C ARG A 102 -7.22 1.38 -14.28
N TRP A 103 -6.02 1.65 -13.77
CA TRP A 103 -4.88 2.00 -14.62
C TRP A 103 -4.52 0.86 -15.59
N PHE A 104 -4.63 -0.40 -15.14
CA PHE A 104 -4.42 -1.59 -15.95
C PHE A 104 -5.55 -1.87 -16.96
N GLY A 105 -6.62 -1.08 -16.95
CA GLY A 105 -7.70 -1.13 -17.93
C GLY A 105 -8.90 -2.00 -17.55
N VAL A 106 -9.03 -2.43 -16.29
CA VAL A 106 -10.23 -3.15 -15.82
C VAL A 106 -11.44 -2.20 -15.88
N PRO A 107 -12.52 -2.54 -16.62
CA PRO A 107 -13.69 -1.70 -16.70
C PRO A 107 -14.46 -1.71 -15.37
N GLU A 108 -15.16 -0.60 -15.04
CA GLU A 108 -15.93 -0.49 -13.80
C GLU A 108 -16.98 -1.60 -13.63
N SER A 109 -17.52 -2.12 -14.74
CA SER A 109 -18.47 -3.24 -14.73
C SER A 109 -17.88 -4.56 -14.21
N GLU A 110 -16.56 -4.73 -14.25
CA GLU A 110 -15.85 -5.92 -13.77
C GLU A 110 -15.19 -5.72 -12.41
N MET A 111 -15.22 -4.49 -11.87
CA MET A 111 -14.50 -4.15 -10.64
C MET A 111 -15.00 -4.97 -9.45
N ALA A 112 -16.30 -5.23 -9.36
CA ALA A 112 -16.88 -6.08 -8.31
C ALA A 112 -16.59 -7.58 -8.49
N THR A 113 -16.18 -8.01 -9.69
CA THR A 113 -15.70 -9.38 -9.92
C THR A 113 -14.26 -9.53 -9.43
N VAL A 114 -13.41 -8.52 -9.66
CA VAL A 114 -12.01 -8.51 -9.22
C VAL A 114 -11.88 -8.23 -7.72
N PHE A 115 -12.70 -7.30 -7.20
CA PHE A 115 -12.72 -6.86 -5.81
C PHE A 115 -14.15 -6.97 -5.26
N PRO A 116 -14.56 -8.15 -4.75
CA PRO A 116 -15.93 -8.38 -4.32
C PRO A 116 -16.45 -7.42 -3.23
N ASN A 117 -15.55 -6.81 -2.45
CA ASN A 117 -15.94 -5.89 -1.39
C ASN A 117 -15.87 -4.41 -1.81
N ILE A 118 -15.53 -4.09 -3.06
CA ILE A 118 -15.31 -2.70 -3.50
C ILE A 118 -16.54 -1.81 -3.31
N GLY A 119 -17.75 -2.37 -3.34
CA GLY A 119 -19.00 -1.65 -3.08
C GLY A 119 -19.20 -1.22 -1.63
N ASN A 120 -18.41 -1.74 -0.68
CA ASN A 120 -18.46 -1.36 0.73
C ASN A 120 -17.64 -0.11 1.04
N PHE A 121 -16.87 0.39 0.07
CA PHE A 121 -15.93 1.48 0.25
C PHE A 121 -16.18 2.61 -0.73
N ASP A 122 -15.63 3.79 -0.44
CA ASP A 122 -15.55 4.84 -1.45
C ASP A 122 -14.58 4.46 -2.60
N ARG A 123 -14.54 5.27 -3.65
CA ARG A 123 -13.69 5.02 -4.84
C ARG A 123 -12.19 5.22 -4.61
N GLY A 124 -11.75 5.63 -3.42
CA GLY A 124 -10.36 5.96 -3.14
C GLY A 124 -9.45 4.75 -3.00
N PRO A 125 -8.12 4.97 -2.87
CA PRO A 125 -7.39 6.18 -3.22
C PRO A 125 -6.95 6.17 -4.70
N ALA A 126 -7.35 7.16 -5.50
CA ALA A 126 -6.96 7.27 -6.92
C ALA A 126 -5.52 7.82 -7.11
N PHE A 127 -4.52 7.04 -6.71
CA PHE A 127 -3.09 7.42 -6.74
C PHE A 127 -2.40 7.24 -8.10
N VAL A 128 -3.04 6.57 -9.05
CA VAL A 128 -2.69 6.56 -10.48
C VAL A 128 -3.77 7.25 -11.30
#